data_AF-A0A3C0EK84-F1
#
_entry.id   AF-A0A3C0EK84-F1
#
_cell.length_a   1.000
_cell.length_b   1.000
_cell.length_c   1.000
_cell.angle_alpha   90.00
_cell.angle_beta   90.00
_cell.angle_gamma   90.00
#
_symmetry.space_group_name_H-M   'P 1'
#
loop_
_entity.id
_entity.type
_entity.pdbx_description
1 polymer ?
#
loop_
_entity_poly.entity_id
_entity_poly.type
_entity_poly.pdbx_seq_one_letter_code
_entity_poly.pdbx_strand_id
1 'polypeptide(L)'
;MVQLALRRCYPDSYTIKDSSFHDTRARGLLLMAPDGLVDNNIIDYTYLPGILMGNEFPFGYANWVRNMTVSNNTLTNTMLYSNIGPDSQAVAAIQVGHSSYFRSNNYAWGMGNENVTIINNDIDTTYAAGIMINGLLNGVVQNNSINQSHLKHGADAGLNKNLTAPYAITIMNSSGITTGSNVVTNPGPYYQADSMDMGVYP
;
A
#
# COMPACT_ATOMS: atom_id res chain seq x y z
N MET A 1 14.82 19.25 24.47
CA MET A 1 14.83 19.26 22.99
C MET A 1 13.45 19.74 22.55
N VAL A 2 13.38 20.87 21.84
CA VAL A 2 12.15 21.62 21.61
C VAL A 2 11.35 20.96 20.48
N GLN A 3 10.22 20.33 20.83
CA GLN A 3 9.24 19.81 19.87
C GLN A 3 8.35 20.98 19.43
N LEU A 4 8.86 21.79 18.49
CA LEU A 4 8.18 23.00 18.03
C LEU A 4 7.00 22.64 17.11
N ALA A 5 5.80 22.72 17.67
CA ALA A 5 4.54 23.14 17.08
C ALA A 5 4.41 23.18 15.54
N LEU A 6 4.01 22.05 14.93
CA LEU A 6 3.32 22.01 13.63
C LEU A 6 2.07 21.10 13.66
N ARG A 7 1.60 20.69 14.84
CA ARG A 7 0.50 19.72 15.01
C ARG A 7 -0.93 20.30 14.98
N ARG A 8 -1.12 21.58 14.70
CA ARG A 8 -2.37 22.28 15.09
C ARG A 8 -3.39 22.58 13.99
N CYS A 9 -3.22 22.07 12.75
CA CYS A 9 -4.07 22.49 11.62
C CYS A 9 -4.68 21.36 10.77
N TYR A 10 -4.56 20.08 11.15
CA TYR A 10 -5.27 19.00 10.46
C TYR A 10 -6.36 18.45 11.38
N PRO A 11 -7.56 18.12 10.87
CA PRO A 11 -8.56 17.43 11.69
C PRO A 11 -7.95 16.15 12.26
N ASP A 12 -8.16 15.93 13.56
CA ASP A 12 -7.55 14.85 14.37
C ASP A 12 -8.04 13.44 14.00
N SER A 13 -8.85 13.32 12.95
CA SER A 13 -9.23 12.06 12.31
C SER A 13 -10.01 12.33 11.02
N TYR A 14 -10.11 11.31 10.18
CA TYR A 14 -11.02 11.32 9.03
C TYR A 14 -11.66 9.95 8.84
N THR A 15 -12.80 9.95 8.15
CA THR A 15 -13.50 8.71 7.78
C THR A 15 -13.92 8.80 6.32
N ILE A 16 -13.54 7.79 5.55
CA ILE A 16 -13.98 7.55 4.17
C ILE A 16 -14.69 6.22 4.21
N LYS A 17 -16.01 6.23 4.07
CA LYS A 17 -16.79 5.00 4.17
C LYS A 17 -18.01 4.99 3.26
N ASP A 18 -18.53 3.81 3.00
CA ASP A 18 -19.77 3.60 2.26
C ASP A 18 -19.78 4.34 0.91
N SER A 19 -18.61 4.45 0.28
CA SER A 19 -18.38 5.27 -0.92
C SER A 19 -17.86 4.43 -2.08
N SER A 20 -18.02 4.95 -3.30
CA SER A 20 -17.52 4.31 -4.54
C SER A 20 -16.55 5.24 -5.26
N PHE A 21 -15.39 4.71 -5.65
CA PHE A 21 -14.34 5.41 -6.40
C PHE A 21 -14.00 4.57 -7.63
N HIS A 22 -14.16 5.12 -8.84
CA HIS A 22 -13.93 4.36 -10.06
C HIS A 22 -13.34 5.18 -11.22
N ASP A 23 -12.81 4.49 -12.23
CA ASP A 23 -12.28 5.06 -13.48
C ASP A 23 -11.17 6.10 -13.28
N THR A 24 -10.23 5.82 -12.37
CA THR A 24 -9.16 6.77 -12.04
C THR A 24 -7.89 6.51 -12.83
N ARG A 25 -7.31 7.58 -13.40
CA ARG A 25 -6.00 7.55 -14.07
C ARG A 25 -4.83 7.34 -13.10
N ALA A 26 -5.05 7.51 -11.80
CA ALA A 26 -4.01 7.42 -10.78
C ALA A 26 -4.46 6.45 -9.69
N ARG A 27 -4.38 6.85 -8.42
CA ARG A 27 -4.85 6.05 -7.29
C ARG A 27 -6.34 6.29 -7.06
N GLY A 28 -7.05 5.31 -6.48
CA GLY A 28 -8.39 5.52 -5.95
C GLY A 28 -8.35 6.50 -4.77
N LEU A 29 -7.53 6.20 -3.77
CA LEU A 29 -7.29 7.02 -2.59
C LEU A 29 -5.79 7.20 -2.34
N LEU A 30 -5.36 8.46 -2.19
CA LEU A 30 -4.04 8.81 -1.67
C LEU A 30 -4.21 9.39 -0.26
N LEU A 31 -3.78 8.63 0.74
CA LEU A 31 -4.01 8.89 2.15
C LEU A 31 -2.70 9.26 2.83
N MET A 32 -2.60 10.52 3.24
CA MET A 32 -1.36 11.04 3.81
C MET A 32 -1.55 11.71 5.18
N ALA A 33 -2.79 11.79 5.65
CA ALA A 33 -3.12 12.24 7.00
C ALA A 33 -3.20 11.04 7.97
N PRO A 34 -2.90 11.24 9.27
CA PRO A 34 -3.04 10.21 10.28
C PRO A 34 -4.49 10.05 10.76
N ASP A 35 -4.71 9.05 11.63
CA ASP A 35 -5.95 8.88 12.41
C ASP A 35 -7.19 8.66 11.50
N GLY A 36 -7.00 7.89 10.42
CA GLY A 36 -8.00 7.69 9.38
C GLY A 36 -8.67 6.31 9.39
N LEU A 37 -9.96 6.29 9.11
CA LEU A 37 -10.76 5.10 8.85
C LEU A 37 -11.19 5.06 7.38
N VAL A 38 -10.89 3.96 6.69
CA VAL A 38 -11.30 3.68 5.32
C VAL A 38 -12.07 2.37 5.32
N ASP A 39 -13.40 2.44 5.34
CA ASP A 39 -14.25 1.29 5.64
C ASP A 39 -15.38 1.10 4.64
N ASN A 40 -15.63 -0.13 4.21
CA ASN A 40 -16.79 -0.47 3.37
C ASN A 40 -16.91 0.40 2.09
N ASN A 41 -15.78 0.65 1.41
CA ASN A 41 -15.78 1.35 0.12
C ASN A 41 -15.64 0.35 -1.04
N ILE A 42 -16.14 0.75 -2.19
CA ILE A 42 -15.90 0.08 -3.48
C ILE A 42 -14.87 0.93 -4.24
N ILE A 43 -13.78 0.31 -4.66
CA ILE A 43 -12.75 0.96 -5.47
C ILE A 43 -12.52 0.11 -6.71
N ASP A 44 -12.91 0.62 -7.87
CA ASP A 44 -12.86 -0.12 -9.12
C ASP A 44 -12.04 0.62 -10.19
N TYR A 45 -11.48 -0.12 -11.14
CA TYR A 45 -10.86 0.42 -12.35
C TYR A 45 -9.86 1.55 -12.06
N THR A 46 -8.77 1.21 -11.37
CA THR A 46 -7.70 2.17 -11.03
C THR A 46 -6.40 1.82 -11.74
N TYR A 47 -5.75 2.82 -12.33
CA TYR A 47 -4.48 2.60 -13.03
C TYR A 47 -3.33 2.31 -12.06
N LEU A 48 -3.35 2.93 -10.88
CA LEU A 48 -2.38 2.73 -9.79
C LEU A 48 -3.12 2.10 -8.57
N PRO A 49 -2.60 2.13 -7.32
CA PRO A 49 -3.28 1.48 -6.20
C PRO A 49 -4.71 1.97 -6.02
N GLY A 50 -5.59 1.07 -5.60
CA GLY A 50 -6.89 1.46 -5.09
C GLY A 50 -6.72 2.32 -3.83
N ILE A 51 -5.84 1.91 -2.92
CA ILE A 51 -5.53 2.63 -1.69
C ILE A 51 -4.00 2.74 -1.53
N LEU A 52 -3.49 3.96 -1.45
CA LEU A 52 -2.10 4.24 -1.14
C LEU A 52 -2.01 5.09 0.14
N MET A 53 -1.32 4.58 1.14
CA MET A 53 -1.05 5.24 2.40
C MET A 53 0.42 5.58 2.53
N GLY A 54 0.74 6.84 2.81
CA GLY A 54 2.11 7.25 3.06
C GLY A 54 2.43 8.64 2.53
N ASN A 55 3.67 9.03 2.72
CA ASN A 55 4.25 10.31 2.33
C ASN A 55 4.59 10.38 0.83
N GLU A 56 4.64 11.58 0.27
CA GLU A 56 5.33 11.84 -1.00
C GLU A 56 6.44 12.88 -0.79
N PHE A 57 7.46 12.51 0.00
CA PHE A 57 8.58 13.40 0.37
C PHE A 57 9.24 14.17 -0.78
N PRO A 58 9.44 13.60 -1.99
CA PRO A 58 10.01 14.37 -3.10
C PRO A 58 9.21 15.58 -3.54
N PHE A 59 7.91 15.59 -3.28
CA PHE A 59 7.04 16.73 -3.54
C PHE A 59 6.86 17.62 -2.30
N GLY A 60 7.54 17.29 -1.19
CA GLY A 60 7.36 17.95 0.10
C GLY A 60 5.99 17.69 0.72
N TYR A 61 5.29 16.63 0.29
CA TYR A 61 3.93 16.33 0.75
C TYR A 61 3.91 15.35 1.90
N ALA A 62 3.18 15.78 2.93
CA ALA A 62 2.82 15.01 4.12
C ALA A 62 4.01 14.46 4.92
N ASN A 63 3.67 13.75 5.98
CA ASN A 63 4.60 13.00 6.82
C ASN A 63 4.15 11.53 6.81
N TRP A 64 4.81 10.71 7.60
CA TRP A 64 4.40 9.32 7.80
C TRP A 64 2.97 9.20 8.29
N VAL A 65 2.25 8.17 7.81
CA VAL A 65 0.89 7.89 8.27
C VAL A 65 0.93 7.14 9.59
N ARG A 66 -0.05 7.40 10.46
CA ARG A 66 -0.19 6.66 11.70
C ARG A 66 -1.65 6.45 12.08
N ASN A 67 -1.91 5.38 12.82
CA ASN A 67 -3.24 5.04 13.37
C ASN A 67 -4.31 4.96 12.27
N MET A 68 -4.04 4.15 11.25
CA MET A 68 -4.92 3.97 10.10
C MET A 68 -5.63 2.63 10.17
N THR A 69 -6.91 2.60 9.83
CA THR A 69 -7.67 1.35 9.62
C THR A 69 -8.24 1.34 8.22
N VAL A 70 -7.92 0.30 7.44
CA VAL A 70 -8.45 0.00 6.12
C VAL A 70 -9.18 -1.33 6.20
N SER A 71 -10.51 -1.29 6.25
CA SER A 71 -11.33 -2.47 6.52
C SER A 71 -12.50 -2.64 5.56
N ASN A 72 -12.87 -3.90 5.31
CA ASN A 72 -14.11 -4.24 4.59
C ASN A 72 -14.25 -3.57 3.20
N ASN A 73 -13.15 -3.14 2.57
CA ASN A 73 -13.22 -2.53 1.25
C ASN A 73 -13.20 -3.61 0.17
N THR A 74 -13.93 -3.36 -0.92
CA THR A 74 -13.87 -4.17 -2.13
C THR A 74 -13.07 -3.41 -3.18
N LEU A 75 -11.94 -3.97 -3.59
CA LEU A 75 -11.06 -3.42 -4.62
C LEU A 75 -11.11 -4.32 -5.84
N THR A 76 -11.67 -3.84 -6.94
CA THR A 76 -11.72 -4.57 -8.22
C THR A 76 -10.89 -3.88 -9.29
N ASN A 77 -10.28 -4.65 -10.19
CA ASN A 77 -9.56 -4.13 -11.36
C ASN A 77 -8.58 -2.98 -11.00
N THR A 78 -7.63 -3.28 -10.13
CA THR A 78 -6.64 -2.28 -9.67
C THR A 78 -5.29 -2.47 -10.33
N MET A 79 -4.42 -1.45 -10.23
CA MET A 79 -3.08 -1.49 -10.83
C MET A 79 -3.11 -1.69 -12.35
N LEU A 80 -4.13 -1.21 -13.06
CA LEU A 80 -4.33 -1.51 -14.47
C LEU A 80 -3.32 -0.85 -15.42
N TYR A 81 -2.43 0.01 -14.91
CA TYR A 81 -1.44 0.66 -15.74
C TYR A 81 -0.43 -0.36 -16.31
N SER A 82 -0.45 -0.54 -17.63
CA SER A 82 0.36 -1.56 -18.32
C SER A 82 1.86 -1.38 -18.19
N ASN A 83 2.31 -0.18 -17.82
CA ASN A 83 3.73 0.16 -17.72
C ASN A 83 4.18 0.26 -16.26
N ILE A 84 3.53 -0.48 -15.35
CA ILE A 84 4.14 -0.77 -14.06
C ILE A 84 5.43 -1.55 -14.36
N GLY A 85 6.56 -1.06 -13.89
CA GLY A 85 7.86 -1.64 -14.22
C GLY A 85 8.92 -1.28 -13.19
N PRO A 86 10.21 -1.42 -13.53
CA PRO A 86 11.31 -1.24 -12.57
C PRO A 86 11.33 0.09 -11.83
N ASP A 87 10.84 1.17 -12.43
CA ASP A 87 10.81 2.51 -11.81
C ASP A 87 9.49 2.84 -11.10
N SER A 88 8.56 1.89 -11.02
CA SER A 88 7.26 2.10 -10.37
C SER A 88 7.40 2.42 -8.89
N GLN A 89 6.54 3.35 -8.44
CA GLN A 89 6.51 3.82 -7.05
C GLN A 89 5.37 3.23 -6.23
N ALA A 90 4.50 2.54 -6.94
CA ALA A 90 3.38 1.81 -6.41
C ALA A 90 3.32 0.45 -7.10
N VAL A 91 3.16 -0.60 -6.30
CA VAL A 91 3.34 -2.00 -6.70
C VAL A 91 2.25 -2.91 -6.16
N ALA A 92 1.20 -2.37 -5.52
CA ALA A 92 0.09 -3.17 -4.99
C ALA A 92 -1.26 -2.43 -4.97
N ALA A 93 -2.36 -3.19 -4.96
CA ALA A 93 -3.72 -2.66 -4.87
C ALA A 93 -3.96 -1.84 -3.58
N ILE A 94 -3.47 -2.34 -2.44
CA ILE A 94 -3.36 -1.60 -1.17
C ILE A 94 -1.88 -1.49 -0.83
N GLN A 95 -1.39 -0.27 -0.59
CA GLN A 95 0.02 -0.06 -0.28
C GLN A 95 0.23 0.88 0.92
N VAL A 96 1.10 0.48 1.85
CA VAL A 96 1.66 1.33 2.90
C VAL A 96 3.11 1.68 2.56
N GLY A 97 3.43 2.96 2.66
CA GLY A 97 4.70 3.50 2.24
C GLY A 97 4.73 3.75 0.73
N HIS A 98 5.48 4.77 0.32
CA HIS A 98 5.57 5.17 -1.08
C HIS A 98 7.02 5.49 -1.43
N SER A 99 7.44 5.16 -2.65
CA SER A 99 8.83 5.36 -3.04
C SER A 99 9.17 6.80 -3.36
N SER A 100 10.42 7.16 -3.05
CA SER A 100 10.99 8.42 -3.44
C SER A 100 10.99 8.56 -4.97
N TYR A 101 10.31 9.58 -5.48
CA TYR A 101 10.45 10.13 -6.84
C TYR A 101 11.90 10.49 -7.18
N PHE A 102 12.77 10.65 -6.18
CA PHE A 102 14.18 10.88 -6.42
C PHE A 102 14.79 9.74 -7.25
N ARG A 103 15.49 10.15 -8.31
CA ARG A 103 16.20 9.27 -9.25
C ARG A 103 17.39 8.54 -8.61
N SER A 104 17.68 8.78 -7.33
CA SER A 104 18.77 8.11 -6.62
C SER A 104 18.22 6.99 -5.75
N ASN A 105 18.80 5.80 -5.88
CA ASN A 105 18.58 4.62 -5.03
C ASN A 105 19.09 4.81 -3.59
N ASN A 106 19.40 6.06 -3.19
CA ASN A 106 19.98 6.42 -1.91
C ASN A 106 18.93 6.92 -0.90
N TYR A 107 17.64 6.75 -1.20
CA TYR A 107 16.61 7.06 -0.22
C TYR A 107 16.56 5.93 0.80
N ALA A 108 17.19 6.15 1.95
CA ALA A 108 17.12 5.22 3.06
C ALA A 108 15.65 5.12 3.50
N TRP A 109 15.05 3.93 3.31
CA TRP A 109 13.71 3.67 3.79
C TRP A 109 13.64 3.84 5.30
N GLY A 110 12.86 4.82 5.76
CA GLY A 110 12.58 5.02 7.17
C GLY A 110 11.37 4.20 7.61
N MET A 111 11.47 3.51 8.74
CA MET A 111 10.31 3.00 9.47
C MET A 111 9.63 4.18 10.17
N GLY A 112 8.76 4.89 9.46
CA GLY A 112 8.03 6.01 10.06
C GLY A 112 6.51 5.84 10.04
N ASN A 113 5.95 4.95 9.22
CA ASN A 113 4.53 4.64 9.29
C ASN A 113 4.27 3.81 10.55
N GLU A 114 3.15 4.05 11.26
CA GLU A 114 2.90 3.42 12.56
C GLU A 114 1.45 2.97 12.75
N ASN A 115 1.21 1.82 13.35
CA ASN A 115 -0.14 1.37 13.77
C ASN A 115 -1.15 1.38 12.61
N VAL A 116 -0.85 0.65 11.54
CA VAL A 116 -1.73 0.52 10.36
C VAL A 116 -2.36 -0.86 10.33
N THR A 117 -3.68 -0.90 10.23
CA THR A 117 -4.50 -2.13 10.19
C THR A 117 -5.16 -2.25 8.82
N ILE A 118 -4.96 -3.38 8.14
CA ILE A 118 -5.54 -3.72 6.85
C ILE A 118 -6.24 -5.08 6.99
N ILE A 119 -7.56 -5.06 7.15
CA ILE A 119 -8.32 -6.26 7.50
C ILE A 119 -9.60 -6.45 6.70
N ASN A 120 -10.00 -7.69 6.46
CA ASN A 120 -11.28 -8.02 5.81
C ASN A 120 -11.50 -7.33 4.45
N ASN A 121 -10.44 -6.94 3.74
CA ASN A 121 -10.59 -6.37 2.40
C ASN A 121 -10.68 -7.49 1.37
N ASP A 122 -11.48 -7.29 0.34
CA ASP A 122 -11.59 -8.19 -0.80
C ASP A 122 -10.95 -7.52 -2.01
N ILE A 123 -9.87 -8.11 -2.52
CA ILE A 123 -9.11 -7.61 -3.66
C ILE A 123 -9.31 -8.62 -4.79
N ASP A 124 -10.04 -8.24 -5.82
CA ASP A 124 -10.33 -9.08 -6.97
C ASP A 124 -9.79 -8.45 -8.25
N THR A 125 -8.87 -9.15 -8.91
CA THR A 125 -8.18 -8.69 -10.13
C THR A 125 -7.26 -7.49 -9.88
N THR A 126 -5.95 -7.76 -9.83
CA THR A 126 -4.92 -6.73 -9.82
C THR A 126 -3.72 -7.15 -10.65
N TYR A 127 -3.17 -6.23 -11.45
CA TYR A 127 -2.02 -6.57 -12.31
C TYR A 127 -0.71 -6.76 -11.54
N ALA A 128 -0.61 -6.22 -10.32
CA ALA A 128 0.57 -6.32 -9.44
C ALA A 128 0.20 -7.03 -8.12
N ALA A 129 0.87 -6.75 -7.00
CA ALA A 129 0.54 -7.39 -5.73
C ALA A 129 -0.83 -6.93 -5.17
N GLY A 130 -1.39 -7.72 -4.26
CA GLY A 130 -2.61 -7.33 -3.54
C GLY A 130 -2.29 -6.30 -2.47
N ILE A 131 -1.38 -6.63 -1.55
CA ILE A 131 -1.01 -5.76 -0.43
C ILE A 131 0.51 -5.62 -0.37
N MET A 132 0.98 -4.39 -0.20
CA MET A 132 2.40 -4.11 0.02
C MET A 132 2.61 -3.21 1.23
N ILE A 133 3.52 -3.60 2.12
CA ILE A 133 3.85 -2.89 3.35
C ILE A 133 5.32 -2.52 3.33
N ASN A 134 5.60 -1.22 3.42
CA ASN A 134 6.95 -0.68 3.53
C ASN A 134 7.06 0.32 4.68
N GLY A 135 8.15 0.23 5.46
CA GLY A 135 8.43 1.25 6.46
C GLY A 135 7.38 1.34 7.56
N LEU A 136 6.73 0.23 7.92
CA LEU A 136 5.65 0.18 8.92
C LEU A 136 6.15 -0.41 10.24
N LEU A 137 5.91 0.31 11.33
CA LEU A 137 6.07 -0.16 12.69
C LEU A 137 4.70 -0.49 13.28
N ASN A 138 4.54 -1.72 13.78
CA ASN A 138 3.31 -2.26 14.35
C ASN A 138 2.14 -2.22 13.35
N GLY A 139 1.85 -3.35 12.73
CA GLY A 139 0.78 -3.44 11.75
C GLY A 139 0.02 -4.74 11.83
N VAL A 140 -1.19 -4.74 11.29
CA VAL A 140 -2.04 -5.94 11.20
C VAL A 140 -2.49 -6.08 9.76
N VAL A 141 -2.20 -7.23 9.14
CA VAL A 141 -2.69 -7.59 7.80
C VAL A 141 -3.37 -8.95 7.88
N GLN A 142 -4.69 -8.95 8.06
CA GLN A 142 -5.42 -10.18 8.39
C GLN A 142 -6.76 -10.30 7.68
N ASN A 143 -7.20 -11.55 7.45
CA ASN A 143 -8.52 -11.85 6.89
C ASN A 143 -8.81 -11.18 5.53
N ASN A 144 -7.78 -10.83 4.76
CA ASN A 144 -7.98 -10.27 3.43
C ASN A 144 -8.13 -11.41 2.41
N SER A 145 -9.03 -11.23 1.45
CA SER A 145 -9.20 -12.10 0.28
C SER A 145 -8.48 -11.45 -0.90
N ILE A 146 -7.61 -12.19 -1.58
CA ILE A 146 -6.86 -11.71 -2.74
C ILE A 146 -7.04 -12.71 -3.88
N ASN A 147 -7.92 -12.40 -4.81
CA ASN A 147 -8.15 -13.16 -6.02
C ASN A 147 -7.44 -12.50 -7.21
N GLN A 148 -6.78 -13.30 -8.05
CA GLN A 148 -6.21 -12.83 -9.32
C GLN A 148 -5.23 -11.65 -9.18
N SER A 149 -4.24 -11.78 -8.28
CA SER A 149 -3.10 -10.85 -8.21
C SER A 149 -2.00 -11.20 -9.22
N HIS A 150 -1.05 -10.30 -9.45
CA HIS A 150 0.14 -10.53 -10.29
C HIS A 150 -0.17 -10.95 -11.73
N LEU A 151 -1.26 -10.41 -12.31
CA LEU A 151 -1.66 -10.80 -13.66
C LEU A 151 -0.68 -10.33 -14.74
N LYS A 152 0.09 -9.25 -14.48
CA LYS A 152 1.06 -8.71 -15.46
C LYS A 152 2.43 -8.35 -14.88
N HIS A 153 2.54 -8.14 -13.57
CA HIS A 153 3.74 -7.65 -12.92
C HIS A 153 4.01 -8.42 -11.62
N GLY A 154 5.29 -8.57 -11.27
CA GLY A 154 5.70 -9.16 -10.00
C GLY A 154 6.97 -8.52 -9.47
N ALA A 155 8.04 -9.31 -9.31
CA ALA A 155 9.29 -8.82 -8.72
C ALA A 155 9.93 -7.64 -9.47
N ASP A 156 9.62 -7.48 -10.76
CA ASP A 156 10.11 -6.42 -11.62
C ASP A 156 9.53 -5.04 -11.26
N ALA A 157 8.32 -4.99 -10.71
CA ALA A 157 7.67 -3.75 -10.33
C ALA A 157 8.44 -3.07 -9.19
N GLY A 158 8.88 -1.82 -9.43
CA GLY A 158 9.60 -0.98 -8.46
C GLY A 158 11.04 -1.42 -8.13
N LEU A 159 11.59 -2.40 -8.85
CA LEU A 159 12.93 -2.96 -8.62
C LEU A 159 14.03 -1.88 -8.49
N ASN A 160 14.05 -0.88 -9.37
CA ASN A 160 15.04 0.21 -9.34
C ASN A 160 14.80 1.21 -8.21
N LYS A 161 13.65 1.12 -7.52
CA LYS A 161 13.28 1.95 -6.38
C LYS A 161 13.43 1.21 -5.06
N ASN A 162 14.08 0.05 -5.06
CA ASN A 162 14.18 -0.82 -3.89
C ASN A 162 12.80 -1.08 -3.28
N LEU A 163 11.79 -1.23 -4.15
CA LEU A 163 10.40 -1.48 -3.83
C LEU A 163 9.99 -2.68 -4.67
N THR A 164 9.89 -3.87 -4.11
CA THR A 164 9.47 -5.05 -4.87
C THR A 164 8.34 -5.74 -4.13
N ALA A 165 7.38 -6.29 -4.88
CA ALA A 165 6.26 -7.01 -4.31
C ALA A 165 6.00 -8.30 -5.10
N PRO A 166 6.86 -9.33 -4.95
CA PRO A 166 6.69 -10.60 -5.65
C PRO A 166 5.63 -11.54 -5.02
N TYR A 167 5.16 -11.19 -3.82
CA TYR A 167 4.18 -11.95 -3.06
C TYR A 167 2.84 -11.22 -3.02
N ALA A 168 1.73 -11.95 -2.96
CA ALA A 168 0.39 -11.34 -2.89
C ALA A 168 0.27 -10.35 -1.72
N ILE A 169 0.93 -10.66 -0.60
CA ILE A 169 1.20 -9.76 0.52
C ILE A 169 2.71 -9.66 0.72
N THR A 170 3.31 -8.53 0.38
CA THR A 170 4.75 -8.30 0.60
C THR A 170 4.97 -7.34 1.76
N ILE A 171 5.81 -7.72 2.71
CA ILE A 171 6.24 -6.87 3.82
C ILE A 171 7.75 -6.63 3.68
N MET A 172 8.18 -5.38 3.82
CA MET A 172 9.59 -5.00 3.80
C MET A 172 9.84 -3.78 4.67
N ASN A 173 11.08 -3.62 5.15
CA ASN A 173 11.52 -2.51 6.00
C ASN A 173 10.55 -2.22 7.14
N SER A 174 9.99 -3.26 7.76
CA SER A 174 8.89 -3.15 8.71
C SER A 174 9.17 -3.99 9.94
N SER A 175 8.51 -3.68 11.05
CA SER A 175 8.68 -4.40 12.31
C SER A 175 7.36 -4.48 13.06
N GLY A 176 7.14 -5.58 13.79
CA GLY A 176 5.91 -5.79 14.55
C GLY A 176 4.68 -6.00 13.66
N ILE A 177 4.85 -6.58 12.47
CA ILE A 177 3.72 -6.87 11.58
C ILE A 177 3.12 -8.23 11.91
N THR A 178 1.83 -8.24 12.22
CA THR A 178 1.05 -9.46 12.42
C THR A 178 0.29 -9.78 11.14
N THR A 179 0.53 -10.96 10.58
CA THR A 179 -0.23 -11.50 9.46
C THR A 179 -1.01 -12.75 9.88
N GLY A 180 -2.12 -13.04 9.21
CA GLY A 180 -2.90 -14.23 9.53
C GLY A 180 -4.21 -14.31 8.78
N SER A 181 -4.65 -15.53 8.47
CA SER A 181 -5.97 -15.80 7.88
C SER A 181 -6.26 -15.06 6.56
N ASN A 182 -5.22 -14.61 5.84
CA ASN A 182 -5.39 -14.10 4.48
C ASN A 182 -5.53 -15.28 3.52
N VAL A 183 -6.37 -15.12 2.49
CA VAL A 183 -6.63 -16.15 1.49
C VAL A 183 -6.25 -15.60 0.13
N VAL A 184 -5.42 -16.34 -0.60
CA VAL A 184 -5.02 -16.00 -1.97
C VAL A 184 -5.55 -17.07 -2.90
N THR A 185 -6.21 -16.65 -3.97
CA THR A 185 -6.78 -17.57 -4.97
C THR A 185 -6.45 -17.13 -6.39
N ASN A 186 -6.25 -18.11 -7.27
CA ASN A 186 -6.02 -17.91 -8.70
C ASN A 186 -4.95 -16.84 -9.04
N PRO A 187 -3.78 -16.84 -8.38
CA PRO A 187 -2.77 -15.84 -8.69
C PRO A 187 -2.27 -15.96 -10.14
N GLY A 188 -1.85 -14.85 -10.70
CA GLY A 188 -1.30 -14.73 -12.04
C GLY A 188 0.11 -15.30 -12.16
N PRO A 189 0.67 -15.31 -13.38
CA PRO A 189 1.93 -16.01 -13.67
C PRO A 189 3.17 -15.36 -13.02
N TYR A 190 3.07 -14.13 -12.51
CA TYR A 190 4.20 -13.40 -11.90
C TYR A 190 4.25 -13.51 -10.37
N TYR A 191 3.29 -14.21 -9.77
CA TYR A 191 3.21 -14.47 -8.34
C TYR A 191 4.23 -15.51 -7.88
N GLN A 192 4.83 -15.31 -6.70
CA GLN A 192 5.80 -16.26 -6.13
C GLN A 192 5.28 -17.03 -4.91
N ALA A 193 4.54 -16.37 -4.01
CA ALA A 193 3.92 -16.99 -2.82
C ALA A 193 2.89 -16.03 -2.17
N ASP A 194 2.12 -16.53 -1.19
CA ASP A 194 1.01 -15.80 -0.57
C ASP A 194 1.48 -14.58 0.22
N SER A 195 2.36 -14.79 1.20
CA SER A 195 2.84 -13.72 2.06
C SER A 195 4.28 -13.97 2.48
N MET A 196 5.11 -12.93 2.46
CA MET A 196 6.48 -13.00 2.99
C MET A 196 6.93 -11.65 3.55
N ASP A 197 7.65 -11.71 4.67
CA ASP A 197 8.46 -10.60 5.16
C ASP A 197 9.87 -10.72 4.56
N MET A 198 10.22 -9.75 3.72
CA MET A 198 11.51 -9.67 3.05
C MET A 198 12.61 -9.05 3.93
N GLY A 199 12.26 -8.64 5.16
CA GLY A 199 13.18 -8.01 6.10
C GLY A 199 13.57 -6.59 5.67
N VAL A 200 14.79 -6.18 6.03
CA VAL A 200 15.35 -4.89 5.63
C VAL A 200 15.89 -5.01 4.21
N TYR A 201 15.27 -4.28 3.29
CA TYR A 201 15.68 -4.18 1.90
C TYR A 201 16.48 -2.87 1.73
N PRO A 202 17.70 -2.94 1.15
CA PRO A 202 18.64 -1.81 1.08
C PRO A 202 18.11 -0.59 0.33
#